data_AF-A0A835UIB0-F1
#
_entry.id   AF-A0A835UIB0-F1
#
_cell.length_a   1.000
_cell.length_b   1.000
_cell.length_c   1.000
_cell.angle_alpha   90.00
_cell.angle_beta   90.00
_cell.angle_gamma   90.00
#
_symmetry.space_group_name_H-M   'P 1'
#
loop_
_entity.id
_entity.type
_entity.pdbx_description
1 polymer ?
#
loop_
_entity_poly.entity_id
_entity_poly.type
_entity_poly.pdbx_seq_one_letter_code
_entity_poly.pdbx_strand_id
1 'polypeptide(L)' 'MFSTNGPLDANTKQPLFSFGVITDIQYADIPDGFSFFGVPRFYRHSFQVLQRAVCKWNSLK' A
#
# COMPACT_ATOMS: atom_id res chain seq x y z
N MET A 1 35.20 -28.82 -13.78
CA MET A 1 35.22 -27.41 -14.24
C MET A 1 33.91 -27.13 -14.94
N PHE A 2 33.02 -26.35 -14.33
CA PHE A 2 31.92 -25.71 -15.05
C PHE A 2 32.10 -24.22 -14.85
N SER A 3 32.55 -23.55 -15.91
CA SER A 3 32.62 -22.09 -16.01
C SER A 3 31.45 -21.65 -16.86
N THR A 4 30.60 -20.79 -16.31
CA THR A 4 29.79 -19.85 -17.08
C THR A 4 29.66 -18.57 -16.28
N ASN A 5 30.60 -17.64 -16.49
CA ASN A 5 30.44 -16.23 -16.15
C ASN A 5 29.48 -15.60 -17.17
N GLY A 6 28.17 -15.71 -16.91
CA GLY A 6 27.18 -14.80 -17.50
C GLY A 6 27.11 -13.52 -16.67
N PRO A 7 26.70 -12.37 -17.25
CA PRO A 7 26.36 -11.20 -16.44
C PRO A 7 25.34 -11.68 -15.40
N LEU A 8 25.55 -11.33 -14.13
CA LEU A 8 24.51 -11.47 -13.12
C LEU A 8 23.36 -10.57 -13.60
N ASP A 9 22.47 -11.13 -14.43
CA ASP A 9 21.15 -10.57 -14.65
C ASP A 9 20.69 -10.18 -13.27
N ALA A 10 20.42 -8.89 -13.09
CA ALA A 10 19.85 -8.36 -11.87
C ALA A 10 18.48 -9.02 -11.73
N ASN A 11 18.51 -10.25 -11.23
CA ASN A 11 17.41 -11.17 -11.06
C ASN A 11 16.63 -10.55 -9.92
N THR A 12 15.80 -9.57 -10.28
CA THR A 12 14.80 -8.97 -9.43
C THR A 12 13.89 -10.11 -9.07
N LYS A 13 14.23 -10.80 -7.97
CA LYS A 13 13.50 -11.96 -7.49
C LYS A 13 12.05 -11.54 -7.33
N GLN A 14 11.20 -12.08 -8.20
CA GLN A 14 9.76 -11.89 -8.12
C GLN A 14 9.30 -12.39 -6.74
N PRO A 15 8.43 -11.65 -6.04
CA PRO A 15 7.92 -12.08 -4.75
C PRO A 15 7.18 -13.42 -4.90
N LEU A 16 7.43 -14.36 -3.98
CA LEU A 16 6.72 -15.66 -3.96
C LEU A 16 5.22 -15.50 -3.70
N PHE A 17 4.85 -14.42 -3.00
CA PHE A 17 3.48 -14.04 -2.70
C PHE A 17 3.41 -12.55 -2.37
N SER A 18 2.30 -11.91 -2.72
CA SER A 18 2.05 -10.50 -2.46
C SER A 18 0.62 -10.31 -1.95
N PHE A 19 0.45 -9.48 -0.93
CA PHE A 19 -0.86 -9.08 -0.41
C PHE A 19 -0.87 -7.62 0.02
N GLY A 20 -2.03 -6.99 -0.07
CA GLY A 20 -2.26 -5.61 0.37
C GLY A 20 -2.56 -5.56 1.87
N VAL A 21 -2.03 -4.53 2.55
CA VAL A 21 -2.34 -4.24 3.96
C VAL A 21 -2.71 -2.77 4.09
N ILE A 22 -3.80 -2.50 4.79
CA ILE A 22 -4.22 -1.16 5.22
C ILE A 22 -4.87 -1.29 6.61
N THR A 23 -4.72 -0.29 7.46
CA THR A 23 -5.27 -0.28 8.82
C THR A 23 -5.89 1.08 9.13
N ASP A 24 -6.69 1.11 10.20
CA ASP A 24 -7.24 2.33 10.81
C ASP A 24 -8.02 3.21 9.83
N ILE A 25 -8.76 2.59 8.91
CA ILE A 25 -9.74 3.31 8.08
C ILE A 25 -10.91 3.70 8.97
N GLN A 26 -10.83 4.91 9.50
CA GLN A 26 -11.84 5.50 10.37
C GLN A 26 -12.80 6.35 9.54
N TYR A 27 -13.46 5.73 8.56
CA TYR A 27 -14.43 6.46 7.73
C TYR A 27 -15.65 6.86 8.56
N ALA A 28 -16.03 8.12 8.42
CA ALA A 28 -17.31 8.65 8.85
C ALA A 28 -17.69 9.80 7.90
N ASP A 29 -18.98 9.92 7.60
CA ASP A 29 -19.50 11.00 6.76
C ASP A 29 -19.66 12.32 7.54
N ILE A 30 -18.54 12.78 8.11
CA ILE A 30 -18.42 14.00 8.91
C ILE A 30 -17.23 14.83 8.43
N PRO A 31 -17.17 16.14 8.73
CA PRO A 31 -15.98 16.94 8.47
C PRO A 31 -14.73 16.37 9.15
N ASP A 32 -13.56 16.70 8.61
CA ASP A 32 -12.29 16.36 9.24
C ASP A 32 -12.19 17.01 10.63
N GLY A 33 -11.44 16.36 11.52
CA GLY A 33 -11.33 16.81 12.90
C GLY A 33 -9.97 16.46 13.49
N PHE A 34 -9.94 16.38 14.82
CA PHE A 34 -8.73 16.08 15.56
C PHE A 34 -8.99 15.01 16.62
N SER A 35 -7.95 14.27 16.99
CA SER A 35 -7.95 13.42 18.18
C SER A 35 -7.99 14.27 19.45
N PHE A 36 -8.15 13.61 20.61
CA PHE A 36 -8.09 14.27 21.91
C PHE A 36 -6.80 15.10 22.11
N PHE A 37 -5.66 14.63 21.59
CA PHE A 37 -4.37 15.33 21.68
C PHE A 37 -4.11 16.29 20.50
N GLY A 38 -5.12 16.59 19.68
CA GLY A 38 -4.97 17.52 18.55
C GLY A 38 -4.33 16.92 17.30
N VAL A 39 -4.32 15.59 17.14
CA VAL A 39 -3.79 14.95 15.92
C VAL A 39 -4.87 14.94 14.83
N PRO A 40 -4.61 15.45 13.60
CA PRO A 40 -5.60 15.47 12.52
C PRO A 40 -6.20 14.09 12.23
N ARG A 41 -7.51 14.05 11.95
CA ARG A 41 -8.28 12.87 11.54
C ARG A 41 -9.10 13.19 10.30
N PHE A 42 -8.85 12.45 9.21
CA PHE A 42 -9.42 12.71 7.90
C PHE A 42 -10.54 11.72 7.56
N TYR A 43 -11.71 11.89 8.17
CA TYR A 43 -12.79 10.91 8.18
C TYR A 43 -13.31 10.60 6.76
N ARG A 44 -13.80 11.61 6.03
CA ARG A 44 -14.28 11.41 4.65
C ARG A 44 -13.17 11.05 3.68
N HIS A 45 -11.98 11.65 3.85
CA HIS A 45 -10.85 11.40 2.96
C HIS A 45 -10.33 9.96 3.04
N SER A 46 -10.49 9.29 4.19
CA SER A 46 -10.06 7.89 4.36
C SER A 46 -10.65 6.95 3.31
N PHE A 47 -11.85 7.23 2.81
CA PHE A 47 -12.46 6.48 1.71
C PHE A 47 -11.70 6.63 0.39
N GLN A 48 -11.23 7.84 0.07
CA GLN A 48 -10.43 8.09 -1.14
C GLN A 48 -9.06 7.38 -1.04
N VAL A 49 -8.47 7.33 0.16
CA VAL A 49 -7.23 6.57 0.41
C VAL A 49 -7.46 5.08 0.16
N LEU A 50 -8.55 4.52 0.68
CA LEU A 50 -8.94 3.12 0.45
C LEU A 50 -9.13 2.83 -1.04
N GLN A 51 -9.85 3.68 -1.77
CA GLN A 51 -10.04 3.52 -3.21
C GLN A 51 -8.71 3.47 -3.95
N ARG A 52 -7.77 4.37 -3.64
CA ARG A 52 -6.43 4.36 -4.24
C ARG A 52 -5.65 3.10 -3.91
N ALA A 53 -5.70 2.64 -2.67
CA ALA A 53 -5.02 1.41 -2.24
C ALA A 53 -5.55 0.19 -3.02
N VAL A 54 -6.87 0.03 -3.10
CA VAL A 54 -7.52 -1.06 -3.85
C VAL A 54 -7.20 -0.99 -5.34
N CYS A 55 -7.28 0.20 -5.95
CA CYS A 55 -6.92 0.38 -7.35
C CYS A 55 -5.46 -0.01 -7.61
N LYS A 56 -4.53 0.42 -6.74
CA LYS A 56 -3.11 0.09 -6.87
C LYS A 56 -2.85 -1.40 -6.71
N TRP A 57 -3.44 -2.06 -5.72
CA TRP A 57 -3.26 -3.51 -5.56
C TRP A 57 -3.81 -4.29 -6.74
N ASN A 58 -4.95 -3.88 -7.29
CA ASN A 58 -5.52 -4.51 -8.46
C ASN A 58 -4.74 -4.23 -9.76
N SER A 59 -3.98 -3.13 -9.84
CA SER A 59 -3.10 -2.85 -10.99
C SER A 59 -1.76 -3.59 -10.93
N LEU A 60 -1.48 -4.28 -9.82
CA LEU A 60 -0.29 -5.13 -9.63
C LEU A 60 -0.61 -6.61 -9.89
N LYS A 61 -1.86 -6.92 -10.27
CA LYS A 61 -2.22 -8.19 -10.91
C LYS A 61 -1.69 -8.21 -12.33
#